data_AF-A0A076U7C0-F1
#
_entry.id   AF-A0A076U7C0-F1
#
_cell.length_a   1.000
_cell.length_b   1.000
_cell.length_c   1.000
_cell.angle_alpha   90.00
_cell.angle_beta   90.00
_cell.angle_gamma   90.00
#
_symmetry.space_group_name_H-M   'P 1'
#
loop_
_entity.id
_entity.type
_entity.pdbx_description
1 polymer ?
#
loop_
_entity_poly.entity_id
_entity_poly.type
_entity_poly.pdbx_seq_one_letter_code
_entity_poly.pdbx_strand_id
1 'polypeptide(L)'
;GEASAVTSMHKDHYENLYCVITGEKHFILLPPSDRPFIPYEHYQPAVYRQREDGDFDVVDVADSDKVPWIPLDPLKPDLELYPDYRLACPLHVTVKAGEMLYLPSLWFHHVRQSHG
;
A
#
# COMPACT_ATOMS: atom_id res chain seq x y z
N GLY A 1 4.87 5.32 14.37
CA GLY A 1 5.61 5.44 13.09
C GLY A 1 5.54 6.89 12.65
N GLU A 2 6.47 7.34 11.82
CA GLU A 2 6.44 8.72 11.32
C GLU A 2 5.26 8.95 10.38
N ALA A 3 4.79 10.20 10.27
CA ALA A 3 3.69 10.58 9.38
C ALA A 3 4.06 10.42 7.88
N SER A 4 5.36 10.44 7.58
CA SER A 4 5.95 10.25 6.24
C SER A 4 5.94 8.79 5.78
N ALA A 5 5.85 7.82 6.69
CA ALA A 5 5.83 6.41 6.32
C ALA A 5 4.48 6.03 5.70
N VAL A 6 4.51 5.49 4.48
CA VAL A 6 3.30 5.11 3.75
C VAL A 6 3.40 3.64 3.36
N THR A 7 2.33 2.89 3.61
CA THR A 7 2.21 1.53 3.06
C THR A 7 1.50 1.62 1.72
N SER A 8 2.22 1.29 0.64
CA SER A 8 1.71 1.29 -0.73
C SER A 8 0.52 0.36 -0.91
N MET A 9 -0.22 0.55 -2.01
CA MET A 9 -1.37 -0.31 -2.34
C MET A 9 -0.94 -1.79 -2.45
N HIS A 10 -1.59 -2.66 -1.70
CA HIS A 10 -1.39 -4.12 -1.75
C HIS A 10 -2.62 -4.84 -1.17
N LYS A 11 -2.63 -6.17 -1.19
CA LYS A 11 -3.65 -6.99 -0.53
C LYS A 11 -2.99 -8.10 0.29
N ASP A 12 -3.65 -8.50 1.36
CA ASP A 12 -3.26 -9.63 2.18
C ASP A 12 -4.20 -10.82 1.99
N HIS A 13 -3.73 -12.03 2.33
CA HIS A 13 -4.56 -13.24 2.37
C HIS A 13 -5.12 -13.51 3.78
N TYR A 14 -5.18 -12.47 4.62
CA TYR A 14 -5.55 -12.55 6.03
C TYR A 14 -6.78 -11.72 6.34
N GLU A 15 -7.58 -12.20 7.29
CA GLU A 15 -8.59 -11.38 7.96
C GLU A 15 -7.90 -10.47 8.98
N ASN A 16 -7.97 -9.15 8.79
CA ASN A 16 -7.23 -8.20 9.61
C ASN A 16 -8.17 -7.40 10.52
N LEU A 17 -7.87 -7.39 11.82
CA LEU A 17 -8.52 -6.53 12.81
C LEU A 17 -7.55 -5.41 13.18
N TYR A 18 -7.70 -4.27 12.51
CA TYR A 18 -6.80 -3.14 12.66
C TYR A 18 -7.27 -2.22 13.80
N CYS A 19 -6.57 -2.26 14.93
CA CYS A 19 -6.87 -1.46 16.11
C CYS A 19 -5.97 -0.22 16.18
N VAL A 20 -6.55 0.97 16.33
CA VAL A 20 -5.77 2.20 16.55
C VAL A 20 -5.76 2.56 18.02
N ILE A 21 -4.57 2.57 18.63
CA ILE A 21 -4.40 2.88 20.05
C ILE A 21 -4.21 4.38 20.27
N THR A 22 -3.33 5.02 19.48
CA THR A 22 -3.09 6.47 19.48
C THR A 22 -3.03 7.00 18.06
N GLY A 23 -3.32 8.30 17.89
CA GLY A 23 -3.37 8.96 16.58
C GLY A 23 -4.53 8.47 15.71
N GLU A 24 -4.32 8.52 14.40
CA GLU A 24 -5.28 8.03 13.41
C GLU A 24 -4.59 7.37 12.21
N LYS A 25 -5.33 6.47 11.55
CA LYS A 25 -4.93 5.76 10.34
C LYS A 25 -5.90 6.10 9.21
N HIS A 26 -5.36 6.40 8.04
CA HIS A 26 -6.15 6.69 6.85
C HIS A 26 -5.94 5.59 5.81
N PHE A 27 -7.03 4.90 5.49
CA PHE A 27 -7.07 3.83 4.51
C PHE A 27 -7.72 4.33 3.22
N ILE A 28 -7.13 3.94 2.08
CA ILE A 28 -7.82 3.84 0.80
C ILE A 28 -8.05 2.35 0.58
N LEU A 29 -9.29 1.94 0.36
CA LEU A 29 -9.69 0.55 0.22
C LEU A 29 -10.31 0.33 -1.16
N LEU A 30 -9.92 -0.73 -1.85
CA LEU A 30 -10.64 -1.22 -3.04
C LEU A 30 -11.03 -2.69 -2.84
N PRO A 31 -12.26 -3.07 -3.22
CA PRO A 31 -12.71 -4.44 -3.07
C PRO A 31 -11.93 -5.37 -4.02
N PRO A 32 -11.86 -6.69 -3.74
CA PRO A 32 -11.24 -7.65 -4.63
C PRO A 32 -11.81 -7.63 -6.06
N SER A 33 -13.09 -7.24 -6.22
CA SER A 33 -13.77 -7.10 -7.51
C SER A 33 -13.19 -6.02 -8.41
N ASP A 34 -12.48 -5.04 -7.86
CA ASP A 34 -11.84 -3.96 -8.64
C ASP A 34 -10.51 -4.42 -9.26
N ARG A 35 -10.08 -5.66 -9.02
CA ARG A 35 -8.85 -6.24 -9.58
C ARG A 35 -8.68 -5.98 -11.09
N PRO A 36 -9.70 -6.09 -11.97
CA PRO A 36 -9.53 -5.80 -13.40
C PRO A 36 -9.02 -4.40 -13.71
N PHE A 37 -9.26 -3.43 -12.82
CA PHE A 37 -8.89 -2.03 -12.97
C PHE A 37 -7.60 -1.65 -12.22
N ILE A 38 -7.03 -2.59 -11.46
CA ILE A 38 -5.81 -2.38 -10.67
C ILE A 38 -4.62 -2.98 -11.42
N PRO A 39 -3.63 -2.17 -11.83
CA PRO A 39 -2.48 -2.66 -12.59
C PRO A 39 -1.57 -3.52 -11.73
N TYR A 40 -0.94 -4.52 -12.37
CA TYR A 40 0.07 -5.38 -11.75
C TYR A 40 1.20 -5.60 -12.74
N GLU A 41 2.42 -5.42 -12.26
CA GLU A 41 3.64 -5.64 -13.03
C GLU A 41 4.65 -6.47 -12.23
N HIS A 42 5.62 -7.09 -12.91
CA HIS A 42 6.63 -7.92 -12.27
C HIS A 42 7.95 -7.17 -12.14
N TYR A 43 8.42 -6.98 -10.90
CA TYR A 43 9.63 -6.22 -10.58
C TYR A 43 10.74 -7.11 -10.03
N GLN A 44 12.00 -6.73 -10.28
CA GLN A 44 13.15 -7.31 -9.59
C GLN A 44 13.09 -6.87 -8.13
N PRO A 45 13.04 -7.79 -7.14
CA PRO A 45 13.08 -7.38 -5.75
C PRO A 45 14.46 -6.81 -5.39
N ALA A 46 14.43 -5.76 -4.57
CA ALA A 46 15.61 -5.09 -4.05
C ALA A 46 15.39 -4.68 -2.60
N VAL A 47 16.47 -4.45 -1.86
CA VAL A 47 16.46 -3.98 -0.48
C VAL A 47 17.23 -2.68 -0.34
N TYR A 48 16.77 -1.80 0.54
CA TYR A 48 17.53 -0.61 0.92
C TYR A 48 18.70 -1.00 1.84
N ARG A 49 19.89 -0.47 1.54
CA ARG A 49 21.07 -0.54 2.41
C ARG A 49 21.51 0.86 2.77
N GLN A 50 21.46 1.20 4.05
CA GLN A 50 21.98 2.48 4.53
C GLN A 50 23.52 2.43 4.59
N ARG A 51 24.16 3.46 4.04
CA ARG A 51 25.60 3.71 4.08
C ARG A 51 26.00 4.44 5.37
N GLU A 52 27.30 4.47 5.67
CA GLU A 52 27.85 5.16 6.84
C GLU A 52 27.63 6.69 6.82
N ASP A 53 27.50 7.28 5.63
CA ASP A 53 27.22 8.71 5.43
C ASP A 53 25.73 9.07 5.58
N GLY A 54 24.86 8.07 5.76
CA GLY A 54 23.42 8.23 5.92
C GLY A 54 22.61 8.07 4.63
N ASP A 55 23.26 7.97 3.46
CA ASP A 55 22.58 7.73 2.18
C ASP A 55 22.10 6.27 2.05
N PHE A 56 21.20 6.02 1.10
CA PHE A 56 20.63 4.69 0.85
C PHE A 56 20.95 4.17 -0.55
N ASP A 57 21.46 2.94 -0.61
CA ASP A 57 21.57 2.16 -1.83
C ASP A 57 20.35 1.27 -2.05
N VAL A 58 19.98 1.08 -3.31
CA VAL A 58 19.05 0.01 -3.74
C VAL A 58 19.90 -1.18 -4.19
N VAL A 59 19.80 -2.29 -3.45
CA VAL A 59 20.58 -3.49 -3.74
C VAL A 59 19.64 -4.59 -4.20
N ASP A 60 19.77 -4.99 -5.47
CA ASP A 60 19.01 -6.11 -6.03
C ASP A 60 19.28 -7.40 -5.26
N VAL A 61 18.22 -8.17 -5.03
CA VAL A 61 18.33 -9.51 -4.44
C VAL A 61 18.73 -10.48 -5.56
N ALA A 62 19.99 -10.93 -5.55
CA ALA A 62 20.48 -11.91 -6.53
C ALA A 62 19.70 -13.23 -6.47
N ASP A 63 19.62 -13.92 -7.61
CA ASP A 63 19.00 -15.24 -7.75
C ASP A 63 17.54 -15.32 -7.24
N SER A 64 16.79 -14.22 -7.37
CA SER A 64 15.39 -14.14 -6.97
C SER A 64 14.44 -14.05 -8.15
N ASP A 65 13.26 -14.64 -8.01
CA ASP A 65 12.16 -14.47 -8.96
C ASP A 65 11.59 -13.04 -8.86
N LYS A 66 11.08 -12.54 -9.99
CA LYS A 66 10.39 -11.26 -10.02
C LYS A 66 9.11 -11.32 -9.19
N VAL A 67 8.83 -10.24 -8.46
CA VAL A 67 7.64 -10.10 -7.61
C VAL A 67 6.55 -9.30 -8.31
N PRO A 68 5.29 -9.78 -8.35
CA PRO A 68 4.18 -8.99 -8.86
C PRO A 68 3.82 -7.89 -7.85
N TRP A 69 3.80 -6.63 -8.29
CA TRP A 69 3.45 -5.49 -7.45
C TRP A 69 2.55 -4.49 -8.19
N ILE A 70 1.84 -3.67 -7.42
CA ILE A 70 0.98 -2.60 -7.95
C ILE A 70 1.84 -1.35 -8.13
N PRO A 71 2.04 -0.85 -9.36
CA PRO A 71 2.87 0.33 -9.60
C PRO A 71 2.16 1.67 -9.38
N LEU A 72 0.83 1.63 -9.30
CA LEU A 72 0.00 2.82 -9.23
C LEU A 72 -0.04 3.39 -7.81
N ASP A 73 0.22 4.69 -7.69
CA ASP A 73 -0.08 5.47 -6.47
C ASP A 73 -1.56 5.85 -6.45
N PRO A 74 -2.38 5.34 -5.51
CA PRO A 74 -3.80 5.66 -5.43
C PRO A 74 -4.09 7.12 -5.04
N LEU A 75 -3.12 7.84 -4.47
CA LEU A 75 -3.26 9.25 -4.11
C LEU A 75 -3.09 10.18 -5.31
N LYS A 76 -2.31 9.74 -6.29
CA LYS A 76 -2.02 10.49 -7.52
C LYS A 76 -1.89 9.51 -8.68
N PRO A 77 -2.99 8.87 -9.11
CA PRO A 77 -2.93 7.83 -10.13
C PRO A 77 -2.50 8.43 -11.47
N ASP A 78 -1.54 7.79 -12.13
CA ASP A 78 -1.20 8.08 -13.52
C ASP A 78 -2.24 7.41 -14.43
N LEU A 79 -3.27 8.19 -14.78
CA LEU A 79 -4.38 7.72 -15.60
C LEU A 79 -4.11 7.82 -17.10
N GLU A 80 -2.93 8.31 -17.51
CA GLU A 80 -2.45 8.17 -18.89
C GLU A 80 -1.80 6.80 -19.08
N LEU A 81 -1.01 6.36 -18.09
CA LEU A 81 -0.38 5.03 -18.09
C LEU A 81 -1.35 3.91 -17.71
N TYR A 82 -2.26 4.15 -16.75
CA TYR A 82 -3.21 3.16 -16.24
C TYR A 82 -4.66 3.67 -16.34
N PRO A 83 -5.21 3.85 -17.55
CA PRO A 83 -6.51 4.48 -17.76
C PRO A 83 -7.69 3.70 -17.13
N ASP A 84 -7.60 2.38 -17.05
CA ASP A 84 -8.66 1.53 -16.51
C ASP A 84 -8.93 1.76 -15.02
N TYR A 85 -7.95 2.31 -14.27
CA TYR A 85 -8.11 2.65 -12.86
C TYR A 85 -9.20 3.71 -12.64
N ARG A 86 -9.61 4.47 -13.67
CA ARG A 86 -10.78 5.38 -13.63
C ARG A 86 -12.09 4.68 -13.29
N LEU A 87 -12.17 3.38 -13.53
CA LEU A 87 -13.36 2.55 -13.28
C LEU A 87 -13.37 1.95 -11.87
N ALA A 88 -12.26 2.08 -11.13
CA ALA A 88 -12.17 1.63 -9.75
C ALA A 88 -12.88 2.60 -8.80
N CYS A 89 -13.46 2.09 -7.72
CA CYS A 89 -14.27 2.87 -6.79
C CYS A 89 -13.66 2.82 -5.37
N PRO A 90 -12.66 3.67 -5.07
CA PRO A 90 -11.98 3.64 -3.78
C PRO A 90 -12.89 4.10 -2.63
N LEU A 91 -12.85 3.38 -1.51
CA LEU A 91 -13.43 3.79 -0.25
C LEU A 91 -12.35 4.44 0.63
N HIS A 92 -12.68 5.58 1.24
CA HIS A 92 -11.79 6.30 2.14
C HIS A 92 -12.27 6.16 3.58
N VAL A 93 -11.41 5.61 4.45
CA VAL A 93 -11.74 5.34 5.84
C VAL A 93 -10.67 5.95 6.74
N THR A 94 -11.09 6.68 7.78
CA THR A 94 -10.20 7.10 8.87
C THR A 94 -10.57 6.30 10.11
N VAL A 95 -9.58 5.64 10.72
CA VAL A 95 -9.71 4.89 11.98
C VAL A 95 -8.96 5.67 13.05
N LYS A 96 -9.67 6.10 14.09
CA LYS A 96 -9.16 6.95 15.18
C LYS A 96 -8.80 6.12 16.41
N ALA A 97 -8.06 6.73 17.33
CA ALA A 97 -7.76 6.15 18.63
C ALA A 97 -9.01 5.58 19.33
N GLY A 98 -8.94 4.31 19.73
CA GLY A 98 -10.03 3.55 20.34
C GLY A 98 -10.92 2.79 19.35
N GLU A 99 -10.77 3.02 18.05
CA GLU A 99 -11.54 2.34 17.01
C GLU A 99 -10.81 1.09 16.48
N MET A 100 -11.61 0.19 15.89
CA MET A 100 -11.13 -1.01 15.19
C MET A 100 -11.77 -1.05 13.81
N LEU A 101 -10.94 -1.30 12.79
CA LEU A 101 -11.38 -1.62 11.44
C LEU A 101 -11.21 -3.12 11.20
N TYR A 102 -12.31 -3.80 10.88
CA TYR A 102 -12.22 -5.10 10.21
C TYR A 102 -11.92 -4.87 8.73
N LEU A 103 -10.73 -5.26 8.30
CA LEU A 103 -10.26 -5.24 6.92
C LEU A 103 -10.31 -6.68 6.38
N PRO A 104 -11.30 -7.01 5.53
CA PRO A 104 -11.49 -8.39 5.08
C PRO A 104 -10.34 -8.86 4.19
N SER A 105 -10.13 -10.17 4.15
CA SER A 105 -9.11 -10.78 3.28
C SER A 105 -9.26 -10.36 1.81
N LEU A 106 -8.13 -10.23 1.13
CA LEU A 106 -7.95 -9.84 -0.27
C LEU A 106 -8.31 -8.39 -0.63
N TRP A 107 -8.77 -7.57 0.32
CA TRP A 107 -9.01 -6.16 0.06
C TRP A 107 -7.71 -5.41 -0.22
N PHE A 108 -7.71 -4.67 -1.32
CA PHE A 108 -6.62 -3.77 -1.64
C PHE A 108 -6.66 -2.60 -0.70
N HIS A 109 -5.54 -2.30 -0.08
CA HIS A 109 -5.45 -1.21 0.87
C HIS A 109 -4.13 -0.46 0.77
N HIS A 110 -4.23 0.86 0.91
CA HIS A 110 -3.12 1.79 1.03
C HIS A 110 -3.29 2.57 2.34
N VAL A 111 -2.22 2.72 3.11
CA VAL A 111 -2.30 3.20 4.50
C VAL A 111 -1.37 4.38 4.74
N ARG A 112 -1.92 5.44 5.33
CA ARG A 112 -1.17 6.56 5.93
C ARG A 112 -1.51 6.68 7.41
N GLN A 113 -0.73 7.46 8.15
CA GLN A 113 -1.00 7.77 9.56
C GLN A 113 -0.67 9.20 9.93
N SER A 114 -1.31 9.67 10.99
CA SER A 114 -0.81 10.80 11.76
C SER A 114 0.45 10.40 12.55
N HIS A 115 1.23 11.40 12.97
CA HIS A 115 2.12 11.20 14.11
C HIS A 115 1.25 10.93 15.35
N GLY A 116 1.70 10.07 16.25
CA GLY A 116 0.94 9.63 17.41
C GLY A 116 1.83 9.14 18.53
#